data_AF-A0A2M6Y2E3-F1
#
_entry.id   AF-A0A2M6Y2E3-F1
#
_cell.length_a   1.000
_cell.length_b   1.000
_cell.length_c   1.000
_cell.angle_alpha   90.00
_cell.angle_beta   90.00
_cell.angle_gamma   90.00
#
_symmetry.space_group_name_H-M   'P 1'
#
loop_
_entity.id
_entity.type
_entity.pdbx_description
1 polymer ?
#
loop_
_entity_poly.entity_id
_entity_poly.type
_entity_poly.pdbx_seq_one_letter_code
_entity_poly.pdbx_strand_id
1 'polypeptide(L)'
;MSFLAEVKTRTAPGIVAESLWRLKNAPMVSGSNYLLIVPYLSATIVEMLNREKLSGIDLNGNYLIQAPDLLAMRLDRKNRFPESQPIKNIFAGASSLVGRLLLARKGRFGSINEVAQAIQMLGGGLSLSAVSKVLKGLEEDLIIEKGPAGIALLQPEKLLQKLGENYRPPKILETLKLKIPDLNSFAGLKGPDGLNLQGWVISGESSARRYAVLADSFATKVYVTDFGSLSKWLDEKFYNVVALRTNNLFPFFDAREDGGLRWASPVQCWLELSRLDKREREIAEGVRKAILGGKQ
;
A
#
# COMPACT_ATOMS: atom_id res chain seq x y z
N MET A 1 -9.46 -42.12 16.56
CA MET A 1 -8.94 -40.74 16.60
C MET A 1 -10.11 -39.79 16.75
N SER A 2 -10.18 -39.01 17.84
CA SER A 2 -11.22 -38.00 18.05
C SER A 2 -10.68 -36.61 17.72
N PHE A 3 -11.57 -35.73 17.26
CA PHE A 3 -11.25 -34.32 17.03
C PHE A 3 -12.20 -33.42 17.80
N LEU A 4 -11.66 -32.39 18.45
CA LEU A 4 -12.43 -31.22 18.87
C LEU A 4 -12.36 -30.20 17.75
N ALA A 5 -13.51 -29.92 17.13
CA ALA A 5 -13.59 -29.06 15.96
C ALA A 5 -14.12 -27.67 16.31
N GLU A 6 -13.45 -26.62 15.81
CA GLU A 6 -14.00 -25.27 15.74
C GLU A 6 -14.38 -24.95 14.30
N VAL A 7 -15.63 -24.56 14.09
CA VAL A 7 -16.18 -24.23 12.77
C VAL A 7 -16.22 -22.72 12.60
N LYS A 8 -15.66 -22.22 11.50
CA LYS A 8 -15.78 -20.83 11.08
C LYS A 8 -16.54 -20.72 9.78
N THR A 9 -17.33 -19.67 9.66
CA THR A 9 -18.07 -19.32 8.44
C THR A 9 -17.28 -18.40 7.51
N ARG A 10 -16.08 -17.95 7.93
CA ARG A 10 -15.18 -17.09 7.17
C ARG A 10 -13.72 -17.50 7.34
N THR A 11 -12.90 -17.22 6.32
CA THR A 11 -11.48 -17.59 6.20
C THR A 11 -10.51 -16.44 6.43
N ALA A 12 -10.99 -15.25 6.82
CA ALA A 12 -10.13 -14.10 7.05
C ALA A 12 -9.00 -14.44 8.05
N PRO A 13 -7.72 -14.17 7.73
CA PRO A 13 -6.58 -14.61 8.53
C PRO A 13 -6.66 -14.24 10.02
N GLY A 14 -7.21 -13.07 10.37
CA GLY A 14 -7.45 -12.69 11.77
C GLY A 14 -8.41 -13.63 12.52
N ILE A 15 -9.51 -14.03 11.87
CA ILE A 15 -10.48 -14.99 12.43
C ILE A 15 -9.82 -16.35 12.64
N VAL A 16 -9.01 -16.77 11.66
CA VAL A 16 -8.27 -18.04 11.74
C VAL A 16 -7.25 -17.97 12.88
N ALA A 17 -6.45 -16.90 12.98
CA ALA A 17 -5.45 -16.73 14.02
C ALA A 17 -6.06 -16.81 15.43
N GLU A 18 -7.19 -16.12 15.64
CA GLU A 18 -7.92 -16.16 16.90
C GLU A 18 -8.41 -17.58 17.23
N SER A 19 -8.93 -18.30 16.22
CA SER A 19 -9.40 -19.67 16.38
C SER A 19 -8.27 -20.62 16.75
N LEU A 20 -7.12 -20.52 16.07
CA LEU A 20 -5.95 -21.34 16.38
C LEU A 20 -5.44 -21.06 17.80
N TRP A 21 -5.45 -19.80 18.22
CA TRP A 21 -5.10 -19.44 19.60
C TRP A 21 -6.05 -20.08 20.62
N ARG A 22 -7.37 -20.06 20.37
CA ARG A 22 -8.35 -20.71 21.27
C ARG A 22 -8.17 -22.22 21.31
N LEU A 23 -8.04 -22.87 20.15
CA LEU A 23 -7.84 -24.32 20.06
C LEU A 23 -6.57 -24.75 20.81
N LYS A 24 -5.47 -23.99 20.66
CA LYS A 24 -4.20 -24.27 21.35
C LYS A 24 -4.29 -24.14 22.87
N ASN A 25 -5.09 -23.21 23.37
CA ASN A 25 -5.23 -22.93 24.81
C ASN A 25 -6.46 -23.59 25.44
N ALA A 26 -7.25 -24.37 24.68
CA ALA A 26 -8.38 -25.10 25.21
C ALA A 26 -7.89 -26.25 26.10
N PRO A 27 -8.57 -26.57 27.21
CA PRO A 27 -8.23 -27.73 28.02
C PRO A 27 -8.28 -28.99 27.16
N MET A 28 -7.18 -29.74 27.14
CA MET A 28 -7.05 -30.93 26.32
C MET A 28 -7.99 -32.00 26.86
N VAL A 29 -9.07 -32.29 26.14
CA VAL A 29 -9.88 -33.48 26.41
C VAL A 29 -9.00 -34.68 26.07
N SER A 30 -8.67 -35.49 27.08
CA SER A 30 -7.70 -36.58 26.97
C SER A 30 -7.88 -37.38 25.66
N GLY A 31 -6.84 -37.38 24.82
CA GLY A 31 -6.79 -38.13 23.56
C GLY A 31 -7.40 -37.47 22.32
N SER A 32 -7.87 -36.22 22.38
CA SER A 32 -8.46 -35.53 21.22
C SER A 32 -7.49 -34.58 20.51
N ASN A 33 -7.47 -34.61 19.18
CA ASN A 33 -6.75 -33.64 18.34
C ASN A 33 -7.62 -32.40 18.07
N TYR A 34 -7.01 -31.25 17.79
CA TYR A 34 -7.75 -30.04 17.42
C TYR A 34 -7.91 -29.92 15.92
N LEU A 35 -9.11 -29.54 15.48
CA LEU A 35 -9.47 -29.41 14.08
C LEU A 35 -10.10 -28.04 13.81
N LEU A 36 -9.59 -27.31 12.84
CA LEU A 36 -10.23 -26.10 12.34
C LEU A 36 -11.01 -26.42 11.06
N ILE A 37 -12.31 -26.08 11.04
CA ILE A 37 -13.16 -26.22 9.85
C ILE A 37 -13.44 -24.82 9.29
N VAL A 38 -13.03 -24.58 8.04
CA VAL A 38 -13.18 -23.29 7.36
C VAL A 38 -13.81 -23.42 5.97
N PRO A 39 -14.33 -22.35 5.36
CA PRO A 39 -14.83 -22.41 3.99
C PRO A 39 -13.79 -22.89 2.96
N TYR A 40 -12.53 -22.44 3.10
CA TYR A 40 -11.44 -22.79 2.19
C TYR A 40 -10.07 -22.75 2.89
N LEU A 41 -9.25 -23.78 2.69
CA LEU A 41 -7.86 -23.83 3.16
C LEU A 41 -6.94 -23.11 2.17
N SER A 42 -6.68 -21.82 2.41
CA SER A 42 -5.68 -21.05 1.65
C SER A 42 -4.25 -21.42 2.07
N ALA A 43 -3.26 -21.10 1.24
CA ALA A 43 -1.85 -21.30 1.56
C ALA A 43 -1.45 -20.65 2.90
N THR A 44 -1.95 -19.44 3.17
CA THR A 44 -1.73 -18.74 4.45
C THR A 44 -2.29 -19.53 5.64
N ILE A 45 -3.51 -20.07 5.52
CA ILE A 45 -4.13 -20.85 6.61
C ILE A 45 -3.35 -22.16 6.83
N VAL A 46 -2.91 -22.81 5.75
CA VAL A 46 -2.09 -24.02 5.82
C VAL A 46 -0.75 -23.74 6.52
N GLU A 47 -0.08 -22.63 6.20
CA GLU A 47 1.14 -22.21 6.90
C GLU A 47 0.90 -22.00 8.40
N MET A 48 -0.20 -21.34 8.77
CA MET A 48 -0.57 -21.11 10.17
C MET A 48 -0.85 -22.44 10.90
N LEU A 49 -1.58 -23.36 10.28
CA LEU A 49 -1.86 -24.69 10.82
C LEU A 49 -0.59 -25.52 11.03
N ASN A 50 0.33 -25.51 10.05
CA ASN A 50 1.64 -26.18 10.15
C ASN A 50 2.47 -25.62 11.31
N ARG A 51 2.54 -24.29 11.44
CA ARG A 51 3.30 -23.65 12.52
C ARG A 51 2.80 -24.06 13.91
N GLU A 52 1.49 -24.13 14.07
CA GLU A 52 0.87 -24.48 15.36
C GLU A 52 0.66 -25.99 15.56
N LYS A 53 1.02 -26.84 14.57
CA LYS A 53 0.78 -28.29 14.55
C LYS A 53 -0.70 -28.67 14.75
N LEU A 54 -1.60 -27.91 14.12
CA LEU A 54 -3.05 -28.10 14.21
C LEU A 54 -3.61 -28.69 12.91
N SER A 55 -4.69 -29.47 13.01
CA SER A 55 -5.38 -30.00 11.84
C SER A 55 -6.39 -28.98 11.29
N GLY A 56 -6.66 -29.04 9.99
CA GLY A 56 -7.72 -28.27 9.36
C GLY A 56 -8.36 -28.99 8.18
N ILE A 57 -9.65 -28.73 7.95
CA ILE A 57 -10.39 -29.16 6.75
C ILE A 57 -11.20 -28.00 6.18
N ASP A 58 -11.52 -28.07 4.88
CA ASP A 58 -12.46 -27.16 4.26
C ASP A 58 -13.67 -27.82 3.61
N LEU A 59 -14.61 -26.98 3.17
CA LEU A 59 -15.85 -27.39 2.49
C LEU A 59 -15.65 -27.75 1.00
N ASN A 60 -14.43 -27.61 0.49
CA ASN A 60 -14.06 -27.98 -0.88
C ASN A 60 -13.38 -29.36 -0.94
N GLY A 61 -13.19 -29.99 0.22
CA GLY A 61 -12.54 -31.28 0.37
C GLY A 61 -11.02 -31.20 0.54
N ASN A 62 -10.45 -30.02 0.73
CA ASN A 62 -9.06 -29.92 1.17
C ASN A 62 -8.96 -30.27 2.66
N TYR A 63 -7.83 -30.84 3.05
CA TYR A 63 -7.52 -31.14 4.42
C TYR A 63 -6.01 -31.15 4.67
N LEU A 64 -5.65 -30.81 5.90
CA LEU A 64 -4.36 -31.02 6.51
C LEU A 64 -4.64 -31.65 7.88
N ILE A 65 -4.45 -32.96 8.00
CA ILE A 65 -4.62 -33.69 9.25
C ILE A 65 -3.23 -34.00 9.80
N GLN A 66 -3.00 -33.52 11.02
CA GLN A 66 -1.76 -33.67 11.76
C GLN A 66 -2.08 -34.28 13.12
N ALA A 67 -1.57 -35.49 13.36
CA ALA A 67 -1.66 -36.21 14.62
C ALA A 67 -0.37 -37.03 14.83
N PRO A 68 -0.10 -37.55 16.05
CA PRO A 68 1.16 -38.23 16.35
C PRO A 68 1.58 -39.31 15.34
N ASP A 69 0.61 -40.14 14.90
CA ASP A 69 0.87 -41.27 14.00
C ASP A 69 0.26 -41.07 12.59
N LEU A 70 -0.23 -39.86 12.27
CA LEU A 70 -0.91 -39.61 10.99
C LEU A 70 -0.63 -38.19 10.48
N LEU A 71 -0.08 -38.13 9.26
CA LEU A 71 -0.05 -36.94 8.42
C LEU A 71 -0.82 -37.24 7.13
N ALA A 72 -1.95 -36.57 6.93
CA ALA A 72 -2.73 -36.68 5.70
C ALA A 72 -3.00 -35.29 5.13
N MET A 73 -2.75 -35.10 3.83
CA MET A 73 -2.89 -33.80 3.19
C MET A 73 -3.49 -33.92 1.79
N ARG A 74 -4.48 -33.07 1.51
CA ARG A 74 -5.02 -32.82 0.17
C ARG A 74 -5.32 -31.33 0.04
N LEU A 75 -4.63 -30.64 -0.86
CA LEU A 75 -4.76 -29.18 -1.05
C LEU A 75 -4.98 -28.81 -2.53
N ASP A 76 -5.38 -29.78 -3.36
CA ASP A 76 -5.54 -29.64 -4.81
C ASP A 76 -6.95 -29.20 -5.24
N ARG A 77 -7.91 -29.13 -4.31
CA ARG A 77 -9.28 -28.70 -4.61
C ARG A 77 -9.35 -27.17 -4.62
N LYS A 78 -9.78 -26.62 -5.76
CA LYS A 78 -10.02 -25.19 -5.91
C LYS A 78 -11.20 -24.72 -5.05
N ASN A 79 -11.15 -23.47 -4.60
CA ASN A 79 -12.27 -22.85 -3.90
C ASN A 79 -13.49 -22.69 -4.83
N ARG A 80 -14.54 -23.48 -4.59
CA ARG A 80 -15.83 -23.42 -5.33
C ARG A 80 -16.76 -22.34 -4.80
N PHE A 81 -16.48 -21.82 -3.61
CA PHE A 81 -17.26 -20.79 -2.92
C PHE A 81 -16.33 -19.66 -2.49
N PRO A 82 -15.69 -18.96 -3.44
CA PRO A 82 -14.89 -17.79 -3.10
C PRO A 82 -15.79 -16.82 -2.35
N GLU A 83 -15.41 -16.49 -1.10
CA GLU A 83 -16.04 -15.39 -0.37
C GLU A 83 -16.03 -14.19 -1.32
N SER A 84 -17.20 -13.55 -1.50
CA SER A 84 -17.29 -12.33 -2.29
C SER A 84 -16.31 -11.35 -1.68
N GLN A 85 -15.18 -11.13 -2.38
CA GLN A 85 -14.07 -10.32 -1.89
C GLN A 85 -14.64 -8.99 -1.39
N PRO A 86 -14.55 -8.68 -0.08
CA PRO A 86 -15.03 -7.41 0.38
C PRO A 86 -14.08 -6.34 -0.18
N ILE A 87 -14.62 -5.58 -1.13
CA ILE A 87 -14.08 -4.35 -1.73
C ILE A 87 -13.10 -4.59 -2.89
N LYS A 88 -13.42 -3.92 -4.02
CA LYS A 88 -12.48 -3.58 -5.10
C LYS A 88 -11.11 -3.19 -4.51
N ASN A 89 -10.18 -4.13 -4.48
CA ASN A 89 -8.74 -3.95 -4.24
C ASN A 89 -8.38 -2.77 -3.31
N ILE A 90 -8.34 -3.01 -1.99
CA ILE A 90 -8.00 -2.00 -0.97
C ILE A 90 -6.62 -1.34 -1.16
N PHE A 91 -5.76 -1.91 -2.02
CA PHE A 91 -4.44 -1.40 -2.35
C PHE A 91 -4.41 -0.50 -3.60
N ALA A 92 -5.56 -0.28 -4.25
CA ALA A 92 -5.69 0.54 -5.45
C ALA A 92 -6.58 1.76 -5.23
N GLY A 93 -6.54 2.70 -6.17
CA GLY A 93 -7.44 3.85 -6.18
C GLY A 93 -7.34 4.70 -4.91
N ALA A 94 -8.48 5.28 -4.50
CA ALA A 94 -8.57 6.08 -3.29
C ALA A 94 -8.30 5.26 -2.01
N SER A 95 -8.66 3.98 -2.00
CA SER A 95 -8.40 3.08 -0.86
C SER A 95 -6.91 2.96 -0.53
N SER A 96 -6.04 3.04 -1.56
CA SER A 96 -4.59 3.01 -1.38
C SER A 96 -4.04 4.15 -0.50
N LEU A 97 -4.78 5.25 -0.32
CA LEU A 97 -4.37 6.39 0.52
C LEU A 97 -4.18 6.00 1.99
N VAL A 98 -4.98 5.04 2.50
CA VAL A 98 -4.80 4.53 3.88
C VAL A 98 -3.45 3.83 4.00
N GLY A 99 -3.11 2.95 3.06
CA GLY A 99 -1.83 2.25 3.06
C GLY A 99 -0.64 3.20 2.92
N ARG A 100 -0.76 4.19 2.01
CA ARG A 100 0.26 5.23 1.82
C ARG A 100 0.47 6.06 3.09
N LEU A 101 -0.61 6.44 3.78
CA LEU A 101 -0.55 7.16 5.06
C LEU A 101 0.20 6.35 6.12
N LEU A 102 -0.15 5.07 6.29
CA LEU A 102 0.47 4.19 7.30
C LEU A 102 1.98 4.02 7.05
N LEU A 103 2.41 3.98 5.79
CA LEU A 103 3.84 3.96 5.44
C LEU A 103 4.53 5.31 5.68
N ALA A 104 3.83 6.41 5.40
CA ALA A 104 4.36 7.76 5.61
C ALA A 104 4.47 8.14 7.09
N ARG A 105 3.57 7.61 7.94
CA ARG A 105 3.54 7.86 9.38
C ARG A 105 3.67 6.54 10.14
N LYS A 106 4.90 6.20 10.53
CA LYS A 106 5.27 4.96 11.23
C LYS A 106 4.76 4.86 12.68
N GLY A 107 3.89 5.77 13.11
CA GLY A 107 3.31 5.81 14.45
C GLY A 107 2.01 5.03 14.56
N ARG A 108 1.47 4.98 15.78
CA ARG A 108 0.12 4.50 16.04
C ARG A 108 -0.89 5.62 15.78
N PHE A 109 -2.02 5.28 15.21
CA PHE A 109 -3.20 6.15 15.18
C PHE A 109 -4.16 5.72 16.28
N GLY A 110 -4.66 6.65 17.09
CA GLY A 110 -5.60 6.35 18.17
C GLY A 110 -6.98 5.95 17.67
N SER A 111 -7.40 6.38 16.47
CA SER A 111 -8.74 6.08 15.97
C SER A 111 -8.88 6.09 14.44
N ILE A 112 -10.00 5.55 13.95
CA ILE A 112 -10.39 5.64 12.52
C ILE A 112 -10.58 7.10 12.10
N ASN A 113 -11.12 7.94 12.99
CA ASN A 113 -11.30 9.37 12.73
C ASN A 113 -9.96 10.08 12.50
N GLU A 114 -8.95 9.74 13.32
CA GLU A 114 -7.62 10.31 13.19
C GLU A 114 -6.97 9.92 11.85
N VAL A 115 -7.13 8.66 11.42
CA VAL A 115 -6.68 8.21 10.10
C VAL A 115 -7.35 9.02 8.99
N ALA A 116 -8.67 9.21 9.05
CA ALA A 116 -9.41 9.97 8.04
C ALA A 116 -8.99 11.45 8.00
N GLN A 117 -8.83 12.09 9.17
CA GLN A 117 -8.34 13.46 9.28
C GLN A 117 -6.91 13.59 8.73
N ALA A 118 -6.04 12.63 9.02
CA ALA A 118 -4.68 12.62 8.50
C ALA A 118 -4.65 12.50 6.96
N ILE A 119 -5.53 11.68 6.37
CA ILE A 119 -5.67 11.62 4.90
C ILE A 119 -6.12 12.96 4.33
N GLN A 120 -7.10 13.61 4.96
CA GLN A 120 -7.61 14.91 4.54
C GLN A 120 -6.52 15.99 4.59
N MET A 121 -5.74 16.05 5.68
CA MET A 121 -4.64 16.99 5.85
C MET A 121 -3.54 16.82 4.80
N LEU A 122 -3.33 15.60 4.29
CA LEU A 122 -2.34 15.30 3.25
C LEU A 122 -2.88 15.47 1.82
N GLY A 123 -4.06 16.07 1.66
CA GLY A 123 -4.67 16.35 0.35
C GLY A 123 -5.43 15.17 -0.27
N GLY A 124 -5.74 14.14 0.53
CA GLY A 124 -6.61 13.04 0.13
C GLY A 124 -8.07 13.26 0.55
N GLY A 125 -8.94 12.33 0.18
CA GLY A 125 -10.34 12.34 0.61
C GLY A 125 -10.92 10.94 0.65
N LEU A 126 -11.37 10.50 1.83
CA LEU A 126 -12.07 9.23 2.03
C LEU A 126 -13.13 9.41 3.11
N SER A 127 -14.29 8.78 2.93
CA SER A 127 -15.29 8.70 3.99
C SER A 127 -14.81 7.82 5.15
N LEU A 128 -15.30 8.07 6.36
CA LEU A 128 -15.03 7.19 7.52
C LEU A 128 -15.40 5.73 7.26
N SER A 129 -16.49 5.50 6.52
CA SER A 129 -16.91 4.16 6.13
C SER A 129 -15.91 3.49 5.17
N ALA A 130 -15.31 4.25 4.25
CA ALA A 130 -14.26 3.74 3.36
C ALA A 130 -12.96 3.46 4.13
N VAL A 131 -12.56 4.35 5.05
CA VAL A 131 -11.38 4.13 5.91
C VAL A 131 -11.57 2.89 6.78
N SER A 132 -12.70 2.75 7.46
CA SER A 132 -13.02 1.58 8.29
C SER A 132 -12.96 0.27 7.49
N LYS A 133 -13.54 0.27 6.29
CA LYS A 133 -13.50 -0.85 5.35
C LYS A 133 -12.08 -1.24 4.95
N VAL A 134 -11.24 -0.27 4.60
CA VAL A 134 -9.84 -0.53 4.23
C VAL A 134 -9.04 -1.04 5.43
N LEU A 135 -9.16 -0.40 6.60
CA LEU A 135 -8.48 -0.85 7.81
C LEU A 135 -8.88 -2.27 8.21
N LYS A 136 -10.18 -2.61 8.09
CA LYS A 136 -10.63 -3.98 8.30
C LYS A 136 -9.97 -4.97 7.34
N GLY A 137 -9.87 -4.64 6.05
CA GLY A 137 -9.18 -5.49 5.08
C GLY A 137 -7.68 -5.64 5.38
N LEU A 138 -7.02 -4.56 5.80
CA LEU A 138 -5.61 -4.61 6.22
C LEU A 138 -5.40 -5.44 7.50
N GLU A 139 -6.35 -5.38 8.44
CA GLU A 139 -6.36 -6.18 9.67
C GLU A 139 -6.60 -7.66 9.35
N GLU A 140 -7.57 -7.96 8.47
CA GLU A 140 -7.81 -9.31 7.96
C GLU A 140 -6.55 -9.87 7.26
N ASP A 141 -5.79 -9.05 6.53
CA ASP A 141 -4.51 -9.42 5.89
C ASP A 141 -3.29 -9.47 6.84
N LEU A 142 -3.49 -9.24 8.15
CA LEU A 142 -2.44 -9.15 9.19
C LEU A 142 -1.38 -8.08 8.90
N ILE A 143 -1.71 -7.07 8.10
CA ILE A 143 -0.82 -5.95 7.78
C ILE A 143 -0.81 -4.92 8.91
N ILE A 144 -1.95 -4.75 9.59
CA ILE A 144 -2.09 -3.89 10.77
C ILE A 144 -2.60 -4.69 11.96
N GLU A 145 -2.39 -4.15 13.15
CA GLU A 145 -3.15 -4.50 14.35
C GLU A 145 -4.11 -3.37 14.73
N LYS A 146 -5.23 -3.75 15.35
CA LYS A 146 -6.15 -2.83 16.01
C LYS A 146 -6.43 -3.31 17.42
N GLY A 147 -6.45 -2.38 18.37
CA GLY A 147 -6.75 -2.69 19.76
C GLY A 147 -6.99 -1.44 20.59
N PRO A 148 -7.02 -1.56 21.93
CA PRO A 148 -7.21 -0.42 22.83
C PRO A 148 -6.14 0.67 22.66
N ALA A 149 -4.93 0.27 22.25
CA ALA A 149 -3.82 1.18 21.95
C ALA A 149 -3.89 1.84 20.55
N GLY A 150 -4.99 1.62 19.81
CA GLY A 150 -5.21 2.17 18.48
C GLY A 150 -4.85 1.22 17.33
N ILE A 151 -4.42 1.80 16.23
CA ILE A 151 -4.13 1.16 14.94
C ILE A 151 -2.64 1.26 14.67
N ALA A 152 -1.96 0.14 14.41
CA ALA A 152 -0.52 0.14 14.11
C ALA A 152 -0.19 -0.71 12.89
N LEU A 153 0.78 -0.23 12.10
CA LEU A 153 1.32 -0.97 10.96
C LEU A 153 2.30 -2.04 11.44
N LEU A 154 2.00 -3.31 11.16
CA LEU A 154 2.84 -4.46 11.52
C LEU A 154 3.78 -4.89 10.39
N GLN A 155 3.30 -4.86 9.15
CA GLN A 155 4.03 -5.39 7.98
C GLN A 155 4.22 -4.31 6.91
N PRO A 156 5.14 -3.34 7.13
CA PRO A 156 5.36 -2.25 6.18
C PRO A 156 5.88 -2.74 4.82
N GLU A 157 6.73 -3.77 4.78
CA GLU A 157 7.23 -4.39 3.55
C GLU A 157 6.08 -4.97 2.71
N LYS A 158 5.22 -5.76 3.35
CA LYS A 158 4.07 -6.41 2.70
C LYS A 158 3.10 -5.35 2.17
N LEU A 159 2.83 -4.31 2.95
CA LEU A 159 1.97 -3.21 2.53
C LEU A 159 2.54 -2.47 1.31
N LEU A 160 3.83 -2.11 1.34
CA LEU A 160 4.49 -1.44 0.23
C LEU A 160 4.43 -2.29 -1.05
N GLN A 161 4.75 -3.58 -0.94
CA GLN A 161 4.66 -4.51 -2.07
C GLN A 161 3.23 -4.58 -2.65
N LYS A 162 2.21 -4.74 -1.79
CA LYS A 162 0.80 -4.79 -2.23
C LYS A 162 0.35 -3.51 -2.90
N LEU A 163 0.76 -2.34 -2.40
CA LEU A 163 0.52 -1.06 -3.07
C LEU A 163 1.21 -1.01 -4.44
N GLY A 164 2.45 -1.49 -4.52
CA GLY A 164 3.21 -1.60 -5.77
C GLY A 164 2.49 -2.44 -6.81
N GLU A 165 2.16 -3.69 -6.48
CA GLU A 165 1.44 -4.68 -7.32
C GLU A 165 0.12 -4.12 -7.90
N ASN A 166 -0.52 -3.22 -7.17
CA ASN A 166 -1.82 -2.66 -7.52
C ASN A 166 -1.76 -1.22 -8.05
N TYR A 167 -0.57 -0.62 -8.06
CA TYR A 167 -0.37 0.71 -8.61
C TYR A 167 -0.69 0.76 -10.11
N ARG A 168 -1.35 1.84 -10.50
CA ARG A 168 -1.59 2.22 -11.89
C ARG A 168 -1.15 3.67 -12.03
N PRO A 169 -0.27 3.98 -13.00
CA PRO A 169 0.11 5.36 -13.30
C PRO A 169 -1.12 6.24 -13.56
N PRO A 170 -1.07 7.53 -13.19
CA PRO A 170 -2.16 8.45 -13.49
C PRO A 170 -2.38 8.56 -15.00
N LYS A 171 -3.64 8.70 -15.43
CA LYS A 171 -3.93 9.00 -16.83
C LYS A 171 -3.45 10.42 -17.11
N ILE A 172 -2.58 10.55 -18.10
CA ILE A 172 -2.10 11.83 -18.59
C ILE A 172 -3.09 12.32 -19.64
N LEU A 173 -3.65 13.51 -19.40
CA LEU A 173 -4.61 14.15 -20.30
C LEU A 173 -3.89 14.94 -21.38
N GLU A 174 -2.76 15.55 -21.04
CA GLU A 174 -2.00 16.43 -21.91
C GLU A 174 -0.56 16.58 -21.39
N THR A 175 0.36 16.92 -22.28
CA THR A 175 1.78 17.10 -21.96
C THR A 175 2.29 18.37 -22.62
N LEU A 176 2.95 19.23 -21.83
CA LEU A 176 3.65 20.41 -22.32
C LEU A 176 5.13 20.35 -21.97
N LYS A 177 5.98 20.80 -22.88
CA LYS A 177 7.42 20.94 -22.67
C LYS A 177 7.76 22.40 -22.41
N LEU A 178 8.44 22.63 -21.30
CA LEU A 178 8.71 23.98 -20.81
C LEU A 178 10.21 24.20 -20.62
N LYS A 179 10.66 25.40 -20.97
CA LYS A 179 11.97 25.92 -20.60
C LYS A 179 11.82 26.87 -19.41
N ILE A 180 12.21 26.40 -18.23
CA ILE A 180 12.18 27.17 -16.99
C ILE A 180 13.63 27.52 -16.59
N PRO A 181 14.06 28.80 -16.62
CA PRO A 181 15.45 29.20 -16.46
C PRO A 181 16.12 28.78 -15.15
N ASP A 182 15.37 28.69 -14.06
CA ASP A 182 15.89 28.32 -12.74
C ASP A 182 14.92 27.40 -11.99
N LEU A 183 15.00 26.12 -12.32
CA LEU A 183 14.29 25.02 -11.63
C LEU A 183 14.86 24.70 -10.26
N ASN A 184 15.94 25.34 -9.80
CA ASN A 184 16.52 25.01 -8.50
C ASN A 184 16.32 26.16 -7.51
N SER A 185 16.18 27.40 -7.98
CA SER A 185 15.84 28.57 -7.19
C SER A 185 14.48 29.15 -7.63
N PHE A 186 13.43 28.54 -7.07
CA PHE A 186 12.02 28.86 -7.34
C PHE A 186 11.54 30.20 -6.76
N ALA A 187 12.33 30.83 -5.90
CA ALA A 187 12.01 32.14 -5.35
C ALA A 187 11.83 33.19 -6.46
N GLY A 188 12.59 33.08 -7.56
CA GLY A 188 12.50 33.98 -8.72
C GLY A 188 11.29 33.73 -9.64
N LEU A 189 10.56 32.63 -9.46
CA LEU A 189 9.38 32.29 -10.26
C LEU A 189 8.05 32.71 -9.61
N LYS A 190 8.08 33.19 -8.36
CA LYS A 190 6.91 33.72 -7.64
C LYS A 190 6.84 35.24 -7.83
N GLY A 191 6.22 35.67 -8.93
CA GLY A 191 5.95 37.08 -9.22
C GLY A 191 4.66 37.23 -10.03
N PRO A 192 4.18 38.46 -10.31
CA PRO A 192 2.97 38.71 -11.10
C PRO A 192 3.01 38.07 -12.50
N ASP A 193 4.22 37.98 -13.08
CA ASP A 193 4.51 37.32 -14.36
C ASP A 193 5.17 35.93 -14.21
N GLY A 194 5.12 35.39 -12.98
CA GLY A 194 5.73 34.14 -12.57
C GLY A 194 4.81 32.93 -12.78
N LEU A 195 5.33 31.71 -12.54
CA LEU A 195 4.53 30.50 -12.60
C LEU A 195 3.65 30.38 -11.34
N ASN A 196 2.34 30.23 -11.52
CA ASN A 196 1.49 29.76 -10.43
C ASN A 196 1.67 28.24 -10.26
N LEU A 197 2.49 27.87 -9.28
CA LEU A 197 2.81 26.47 -8.96
C LEU A 197 1.79 25.84 -8.00
N GLN A 198 0.73 26.57 -7.63
CA GLN A 198 -0.37 25.95 -6.88
C GLN A 198 -0.99 24.84 -7.75
N GLY A 199 -0.95 23.60 -7.25
CA GLY A 199 -1.41 22.44 -8.01
C GLY A 199 -0.33 21.77 -8.87
N TRP A 200 0.95 22.09 -8.65
CA TRP A 200 2.09 21.37 -9.23
C TRP A 200 2.71 20.43 -8.20
N VAL A 201 3.19 19.27 -8.65
CA VAL A 201 4.05 18.39 -7.87
C VAL A 201 5.12 17.77 -8.77
N ILE A 202 6.38 17.78 -8.34
CA ILE A 202 7.45 17.04 -9.05
C ILE A 202 7.10 15.56 -9.01
N SER A 203 7.20 14.86 -10.15
CA SER A 203 6.82 13.44 -10.25
C SER A 203 7.64 12.58 -9.30
N GLY A 204 7.16 11.35 -9.03
CA GLY A 204 7.90 10.38 -8.24
C GLY A 204 9.27 10.05 -8.84
N GLU A 205 9.34 9.90 -10.16
CA GLU A 205 10.58 9.68 -10.89
C GLU A 205 11.59 10.82 -10.67
N SER A 206 11.19 12.08 -10.87
CA SER A 206 12.09 13.22 -10.71
C SER A 206 12.36 13.59 -9.25
N SER A 207 11.47 13.22 -8.33
CA SER A 207 11.65 13.44 -6.89
C SER A 207 12.57 12.40 -6.25
N ALA A 208 12.81 11.26 -6.89
CA ALA A 208 13.61 10.18 -6.34
C ALA A 208 15.04 10.60 -5.94
N ARG A 209 15.60 11.63 -6.58
CA ARG A 209 16.92 12.21 -6.25
C ARG A 209 17.01 12.75 -4.82
N ARG A 210 15.88 13.01 -4.17
CA ARG A 210 15.81 13.42 -2.76
C ARG A 210 15.91 12.25 -1.79
N TYR A 211 15.70 11.03 -2.26
CA TYR A 211 15.57 9.84 -1.43
C TYR A 211 16.60 8.75 -1.78
N ALA A 212 17.24 8.84 -2.95
CA ALA A 212 18.28 7.94 -3.42
C ALA A 212 19.32 8.71 -4.26
N VAL A 213 20.56 8.20 -4.29
CA VAL A 213 21.63 8.76 -5.13
C VAL A 213 21.32 8.48 -6.60
N LEU A 214 21.28 9.53 -7.40
CA LEU A 214 20.86 9.50 -8.80
C LEU A 214 21.73 10.44 -9.63
N ALA A 215 22.02 10.04 -10.86
CA ALA A 215 22.50 10.97 -11.88
C ALA A 215 21.35 11.87 -12.34
N ASP A 216 21.63 13.13 -12.64
CA ASP A 216 20.60 14.08 -13.05
C ASP A 216 19.85 13.61 -14.30
N SER A 217 18.53 13.75 -14.27
CA SER A 217 17.66 13.48 -15.42
C SER A 217 17.69 14.65 -16.39
N PHE A 218 17.56 14.37 -17.69
CA PHE A 218 17.58 15.38 -18.76
C PHE A 218 16.47 16.44 -18.62
N ALA A 219 15.29 16.04 -18.13
CA ALA A 219 14.18 16.95 -17.84
C ALA A 219 13.49 16.56 -16.53
N THR A 220 12.99 17.56 -15.80
CA THR A 220 12.18 17.35 -14.60
C THR A 220 10.72 17.13 -15.02
N LYS A 221 10.14 16.00 -14.66
CA LYS A 221 8.72 15.71 -14.88
C LYS A 221 7.90 16.25 -13.71
N VAL A 222 6.78 16.91 -14.02
CA VAL A 222 5.88 17.47 -13.01
C VAL A 222 4.44 17.08 -13.34
N TYR A 223 3.66 16.70 -12.33
CA TYR A 223 2.21 16.57 -12.47
C TYR A 223 1.55 17.90 -12.16
N VAL A 224 0.53 18.24 -12.94
CA VAL A 224 -0.27 19.45 -12.77
C VAL A 224 -1.75 19.13 -12.87
N THR A 225 -2.57 19.77 -12.04
CA THR A 225 -4.04 19.66 -12.16
C THR A 225 -4.59 20.56 -13.25
N ASP A 226 -3.96 21.72 -13.42
CA ASP A 226 -4.23 22.70 -14.46
C ASP A 226 -2.91 23.34 -14.88
N PHE A 227 -2.80 23.71 -16.15
CA PHE A 227 -1.59 24.37 -16.63
C PHE A 227 -1.53 25.84 -16.21
N GLY A 228 -2.67 26.51 -16.06
CA GLY A 228 -2.70 27.97 -15.98
C GLY A 228 -2.10 28.60 -17.24
N SER A 229 -1.47 29.77 -17.10
CA SER A 229 -0.81 30.46 -18.21
C SER A 229 0.66 30.04 -18.32
N LEU A 230 0.97 29.13 -19.26
CA LEU A 230 2.34 28.63 -19.50
C LEU A 230 2.91 29.02 -20.87
N SER A 231 2.19 29.81 -21.66
CA SER A 231 2.55 30.14 -23.05
C SER A 231 3.97 30.69 -23.18
N LYS A 232 4.39 31.56 -22.26
CA LYS A 232 5.73 32.16 -22.19
C LYS A 232 6.87 31.12 -22.04
N TRP A 233 6.57 29.96 -21.47
CA TRP A 233 7.57 28.96 -21.10
C TRP A 233 7.63 27.79 -22.08
N LEU A 234 6.74 27.73 -23.08
CA LEU A 234 6.69 26.64 -24.06
C LEU A 234 7.98 26.60 -24.91
N ASP A 235 8.64 25.46 -24.93
CA ASP A 235 9.81 25.22 -25.77
C ASP A 235 9.93 23.73 -26.12
N GLU A 236 9.70 23.36 -27.37
CA GLU A 236 9.77 21.95 -27.80
C GLU A 236 11.21 21.42 -27.94
N LYS A 237 12.21 22.31 -28.07
CA LYS A 237 13.58 21.95 -28.45
C LYS A 237 14.54 21.94 -27.28
N PHE A 238 14.44 22.92 -26.38
CA PHE A 238 15.40 23.13 -25.29
C PHE A 238 14.79 22.99 -23.89
N TYR A 239 13.59 22.40 -23.78
CA TYR A 239 12.90 22.18 -22.52
C TYR A 239 13.76 21.48 -21.47
N ASN A 240 13.52 21.86 -20.22
CA ASN A 240 14.05 21.19 -19.03
C ASN A 240 12.94 20.74 -18.07
N VAL A 241 11.66 21.01 -18.40
CA VAL A 241 10.49 20.51 -17.68
C VAL A 241 9.51 19.86 -18.65
N VAL A 242 8.92 18.75 -18.21
CA VAL A 242 7.78 18.11 -18.86
C VAL A 242 6.60 18.16 -17.90
N ALA A 243 5.62 18.99 -18.20
CA ALA A 243 4.40 19.15 -17.42
C ALA A 243 3.32 18.17 -17.90
N LEU A 244 2.86 17.32 -17.00
CA LEU A 244 1.94 16.22 -17.24
C LEU A 244 0.59 16.53 -16.57
N ARG A 245 -0.41 16.92 -17.36
CA ARG A 245 -1.73 17.25 -16.80
C ARG A 245 -2.50 15.98 -16.45
N THR A 246 -3.03 15.92 -15.24
CA THR A 246 -3.86 14.81 -14.77
C THR A 246 -4.94 15.28 -13.80
N ASN A 247 -6.10 14.61 -13.82
CA ASN A 247 -7.15 14.78 -12.82
C ASN A 247 -6.98 13.82 -11.63
N ASN A 248 -5.95 12.98 -11.65
CA ASN A 248 -5.67 12.07 -10.56
C ASN A 248 -4.89 12.80 -9.47
N LEU A 249 -5.48 12.92 -8.28
CA LEU A 249 -4.86 13.63 -7.15
C LEU A 249 -3.84 12.78 -6.38
N PHE A 250 -3.69 11.48 -6.67
CA PHE A 250 -2.80 10.60 -5.90
C PHE A 250 -1.30 10.97 -5.95
N PRO A 251 -0.73 11.48 -7.07
CA PRO A 251 0.65 11.95 -7.06
C PRO A 251 0.89 13.14 -6.12
N PHE A 252 -0.15 13.90 -5.77
CA PHE A 252 -0.10 15.07 -4.91
C PHE A 252 -0.25 14.73 -3.41
N PHE A 253 -0.66 13.50 -3.10
CA PHE A 253 -0.86 13.04 -1.73
C PHE A 253 0.48 12.94 -0.98
N ASP A 254 0.53 13.51 0.22
CA ASP A 254 1.74 13.56 1.06
C ASP A 254 2.94 14.25 0.38
N ALA A 255 2.66 15.15 -0.57
CA ALA A 255 3.72 15.91 -1.24
C ALA A 255 4.51 16.76 -0.22
N ARG A 256 5.83 16.74 -0.34
CA ARG A 256 6.76 17.39 0.59
C ARG A 256 7.16 18.76 0.06
N GLU A 257 6.89 19.80 0.84
CA GLU A 257 7.29 21.15 0.48
C GLU A 257 8.76 21.40 0.84
N ASP A 258 9.53 21.88 -0.13
CA ASP A 258 10.91 22.34 0.07
C ASP A 258 11.28 23.36 -1.01
N GLY A 259 11.92 24.45 -0.62
CA GLY A 259 12.32 25.52 -1.55
C GLY A 259 11.16 26.15 -2.33
N GLY A 260 9.92 26.04 -1.85
CA GLY A 260 8.72 26.51 -2.55
C GLY A 260 8.18 25.56 -3.63
N LEU A 261 8.76 24.36 -3.75
CA LEU A 261 8.25 23.26 -4.57
C LEU A 261 7.56 22.20 -3.75
N ARG A 262 6.61 21.51 -4.38
CA ARG A 262 6.03 20.28 -3.86
C ARG A 262 6.66 19.09 -4.55
N TRP A 263 7.27 18.21 -3.78
CA TRP A 263 7.93 17.00 -4.24
C TRP A 263 7.07 15.78 -3.92
N ALA A 264 7.06 14.78 -4.78
CA ALA A 264 6.35 13.55 -4.49
C ALA A 264 6.86 12.90 -3.20
N SER A 265 5.95 12.27 -2.44
CA SER A 265 6.31 11.50 -1.25
C SER A 265 7.25 10.34 -1.59
N PRO A 266 8.05 9.83 -0.62
CA PRO A 266 8.87 8.64 -0.84
C PRO A 266 8.05 7.46 -1.37
N VAL A 267 6.84 7.26 -0.82
CA VAL A 267 5.92 6.20 -1.27
C VAL A 267 5.52 6.41 -2.72
N GLN A 268 5.15 7.63 -3.13
CA GLN A 268 4.80 7.92 -4.53
C GLN A 268 6.00 7.72 -5.47
N CYS A 269 7.22 8.09 -5.05
CA CYS A 269 8.45 7.85 -5.81
C CYS A 269 8.67 6.36 -6.06
N TRP A 270 8.57 5.54 -5.02
CA TRP A 270 8.73 4.10 -5.15
C TRP A 270 7.65 3.48 -6.06
N LEU A 271 6.40 3.91 -5.94
CA LEU A 271 5.31 3.39 -6.77
C LEU A 271 5.51 3.68 -8.26
N GLU A 272 6.00 4.88 -8.61
CA GLU A 272 6.32 5.21 -10.00
C GLU A 272 7.53 4.42 -10.51
N LEU A 273 8.67 4.50 -9.81
CA LEU A 273 9.91 3.86 -10.22
C LEU A 273 9.81 2.33 -10.31
N SER A 274 9.07 1.69 -9.39
CA SER A 274 8.89 0.23 -9.39
C SER A 274 8.19 -0.31 -10.65
N ARG A 275 7.54 0.56 -11.43
CA ARG A 275 6.88 0.22 -12.70
C ARG A 275 7.68 0.54 -13.95
N LEU A 276 8.79 1.25 -13.80
CA LEU A 276 9.68 1.62 -14.89
C LEU A 276 10.69 0.48 -15.16
N ASP A 277 11.75 0.80 -15.91
CA ASP A 277 12.70 -0.19 -16.40
C ASP A 277 13.67 -0.67 -15.30
N LYS A 278 14.61 -1.54 -15.67
CA LYS A 278 15.55 -2.15 -14.72
C LYS A 278 16.33 -1.10 -13.92
N ARG A 279 16.77 -0.01 -14.56
CA ARG A 279 17.56 1.05 -13.92
C ARG A 279 16.72 1.77 -12.87
N GLU A 280 15.50 2.18 -13.21
CA GLU A 280 14.61 2.85 -12.25
C GLU A 280 14.21 1.94 -11.10
N ARG A 281 14.08 0.63 -11.32
CA ARG A 281 13.81 -0.32 -10.23
C ARG A 281 14.98 -0.45 -9.26
N GLU A 282 16.22 -0.34 -9.71
CA GLU A 282 17.40 -0.30 -8.82
C GLU A 282 17.38 0.95 -7.94
N ILE A 283 17.01 2.10 -8.51
CA ILE A 283 16.79 3.34 -7.77
C ILE A 283 15.63 3.19 -6.77
N ALA A 284 14.54 2.53 -7.18
CA ALA A 284 13.40 2.26 -6.32
C ALA A 284 13.82 1.50 -5.07
N GLU A 285 14.79 0.59 -5.14
CA GLU A 285 15.28 -0.12 -3.95
C GLU A 285 15.94 0.83 -2.92
N GLY A 286 16.63 1.88 -3.38
CA GLY A 286 17.12 2.95 -2.51
C GLY A 286 15.98 3.68 -1.79
N VAL A 287 14.95 4.07 -2.54
CA VAL A 287 13.76 4.74 -1.99
C VAL A 287 12.99 3.81 -1.02
N ARG A 288 12.92 2.50 -1.34
CA ARG A 288 12.29 1.48 -0.51
C ARG A 288 12.93 1.43 0.88
N LYS A 289 14.27 1.45 0.96
CA LYS A 289 14.99 1.47 2.23
C LYS A 289 14.63 2.71 3.06
N ALA A 290 14.53 3.88 2.43
CA ALA A 290 14.12 5.11 3.12
C ALA A 290 12.69 5.01 3.69
N ILE A 291 11.75 4.45 2.92
CA ILE A 291 10.36 4.22 3.37
C ILE A 291 10.34 3.28 4.57
N LEU A 292 11.02 2.15 4.50
CA LEU A 292 10.99 1.13 5.56
C LEU A 292 11.81 1.55 6.79
N GLY A 293 12.70 2.54 6.66
CA GLY A 293 13.50 3.05 7.77
C GLY A 293 14.77 2.24 7.97
N GLY A 294 15.41 1.87 6.87
CA GLY A 294 16.72 1.23 6.92
C GLY A 294 17.65 2.03 7.81
N LYS A 295 18.07 1.40 8.91
CA LYS A 295 19.34 1.74 9.56
C LYS A 295 20.40 1.67 8.47
N GLN A 296 21.14 2.77 8.28
CA GLN A 296 22.49 2.66 7.75
C GLN A 296 23.33 1.85 8.72
#